data_AF-A0A7V1M979-F1
#
_entry.id   AF-A0A7V1M979-F1
#
_cell.length_a   1.000
_cell.length_b   1.000
_cell.length_c   1.000
_cell.angle_alpha   90.00
_cell.angle_beta   90.00
_cell.angle_gamma   90.00
#
_symmetry.space_group_name_H-M   'P 1'
#
loop_
_entity.id
_entity.type
_entity.pdbx_description
1 polymer ?
#
loop_
_entity_poly.entity_id
_entity_poly.type
_entity_poly.pdbx_seq_one_letter_code
_entity_poly.pdbx_strand_id
1 'polypeptide(L)'
;MWVALLKPGKYDVIIDMNRDGKYTLGTDYIDAGINSSGQQVKEAGFVVSGTFPPIRLVLSADPPVLNANEQTVILAQVQTNTGLPVPGVTVRFSIIGGQGGQLSADTATTNSGGIAQVNLAATQPNTNLVIQGAVTHEGQSAQAQVDVRVRAFGELQATFR
;
A
#
# COMPACT_ATOMS: atom_id res chain seq x y z
N MET A 1 -12.16 19.95 -14.98
CA MET A 1 -13.03 19.42 -13.91
C MET A 1 -12.80 17.92 -13.84
N TRP A 2 -12.16 17.45 -12.78
CA TRP A 2 -12.09 16.01 -12.50
C TRP A 2 -13.45 15.59 -11.98
N VAL A 3 -14.15 14.73 -12.72
CA VAL A 3 -15.39 14.10 -12.25
C VAL A 3 -14.95 12.82 -11.54
N ALA A 4 -15.23 12.70 -10.25
CA ALA A 4 -14.99 11.44 -9.56
C ALA A 4 -15.93 10.41 -10.18
N LEU A 5 -15.39 9.36 -10.79
CA LEU A 5 -16.19 8.20 -11.19
C LEU A 5 -16.85 7.62 -9.94
N LEU A 6 -18.14 7.29 -10.05
CA LEU A 6 -18.84 6.51 -9.03
C LEU A 6 -18.02 5.22 -8.79
N LYS A 7 -17.76 4.91 -7.51
CA LYS A 7 -17.06 3.67 -7.16
C LYS A 7 -17.94 2.48 -7.57
N PRO A 8 -17.37 1.36 -8.06
CA PRO A 8 -18.15 0.15 -8.25
C PRO A 8 -18.78 -0.30 -6.92
N GLY A 9 -20.06 -0.65 -6.95
CA GLY A 9 -20.78 -0.97 -5.72
C GLY A 9 -22.29 -1.10 -5.90
N LYS A 10 -22.93 -1.45 -4.78
CA LYS A 10 -24.38 -1.52 -4.62
C LYS A 10 -24.87 -0.22 -3.99
N TYR A 11 -25.84 0.43 -4.62
CA TYR A 11 -26.35 1.73 -4.19
C TYR A 11 -27.86 1.76 -4.30
N ASP A 12 -28.49 2.59 -3.47
CA ASP A 12 -29.93 2.82 -3.53
C ASP A 12 -30.23 4.22 -4.07
N VAL A 13 -29.59 5.24 -3.50
CA VAL A 13 -29.86 6.65 -3.83
C VAL A 13 -28.55 7.44 -3.99
N ILE A 14 -28.52 8.31 -5.00
CA ILE A 14 -27.57 9.42 -5.08
C ILE A 14 -28.34 10.71 -4.85
N ILE A 15 -27.93 11.50 -3.85
CA ILE A 15 -28.48 12.82 -3.57
C ILE A 15 -27.50 13.86 -4.11
N ASP A 16 -27.84 14.41 -5.28
CA ASP A 16 -27.15 15.56 -5.88
C ASP A 16 -27.42 16.81 -5.04
N MET A 17 -26.47 17.14 -4.16
CA MET A 17 -26.59 18.24 -3.20
C MET A 17 -26.38 19.60 -3.83
N ASN A 18 -25.53 19.69 -4.86
CA ASN A 18 -25.23 20.94 -5.53
C ASN A 18 -26.12 21.20 -6.77
N ARG A 19 -26.98 20.23 -7.13
CA ARG A 19 -27.93 20.29 -8.25
C ARG A 19 -27.26 20.51 -9.60
N ASP A 20 -26.08 19.92 -9.80
CA ASP A 20 -25.31 20.07 -11.04
C ASP A 20 -25.51 18.92 -12.04
N GLY A 21 -26.30 17.91 -11.68
CA GLY A 21 -26.61 16.75 -12.52
C GLY A 21 -25.44 15.78 -12.69
N LYS A 22 -24.39 15.91 -11.88
CA LYS A 22 -23.22 15.03 -11.84
C LYS A 22 -22.99 14.58 -10.41
N TYR A 23 -22.28 13.46 -10.25
CA TYR A 23 -21.77 13.07 -8.95
C TYR A 23 -20.43 13.77 -8.65
N THR A 24 -20.37 14.40 -7.48
CA THR A 24 -19.24 15.12 -6.93
C THR A 24 -18.89 14.55 -5.55
N LEU A 25 -17.76 13.84 -5.48
CA LEU A 25 -17.26 13.26 -4.24
C LEU A 25 -17.05 14.35 -3.16
N GLY A 26 -17.66 14.15 -1.99
CA GLY A 26 -17.58 15.08 -0.87
C GLY A 26 -18.60 16.23 -0.91
N THR A 27 -19.36 16.34 -2.00
CA THR A 27 -20.52 17.25 -2.09
C THR A 27 -21.82 16.46 -2.06
N ASP A 28 -21.92 15.37 -2.84
CA ASP A 28 -23.12 14.57 -2.95
C ASP A 28 -23.14 13.39 -1.98
N TYR A 29 -24.35 12.97 -1.58
CA TYR A 29 -24.54 11.83 -0.69
C TYR A 29 -24.89 10.56 -1.47
N ILE A 30 -24.29 9.45 -1.05
CA ILE A 30 -24.59 8.11 -1.55
C ILE A 30 -25.11 7.26 -0.39
N ASP A 31 -26.28 6.65 -0.55
CA ASP A 31 -26.78 5.63 0.37
C ASP A 31 -26.46 4.23 -0.16
N ALA A 32 -25.83 3.41 0.69
CA ALA A 32 -25.40 2.04 0.39
C ALA A 32 -26.50 0.99 0.65
N GLY A 33 -27.76 1.40 0.72
CA GLY A 33 -28.90 0.49 0.87
C GLY A 33 -29.15 0.10 2.32
N ILE A 34 -29.42 1.10 3.16
CA ILE A 34 -29.94 0.89 4.51
C ILE A 34 -31.47 1.00 4.46
N ASN A 35 -32.20 -0.02 4.92
CA ASN A 35 -33.66 0.09 4.99
C ASN A 35 -34.11 1.05 6.10
N SER A 36 -35.40 1.35 6.15
CA SER A 36 -36.02 2.21 7.17
C SER A 36 -35.83 1.74 8.63
N SER A 37 -35.33 0.51 8.85
CA SER A 37 -34.95 -0.02 10.15
C SER A 37 -33.45 0.03 10.46
N GLY A 38 -32.63 0.70 9.63
CA GLY A 38 -31.19 0.82 9.86
C GLY A 38 -30.38 -0.41 9.47
N GLN A 39 -30.99 -1.38 8.76
CA GLN A 39 -30.38 -2.64 8.40
C GLN A 39 -29.93 -2.61 6.93
N GLN A 40 -28.71 -3.05 6.64
CA GLN A 40 -28.26 -3.21 5.26
C GLN A 40 -29.20 -4.19 4.53
N VAL A 41 -29.90 -3.70 3.51
CA VAL A 41 -30.76 -4.52 2.65
C VAL A 41 -30.03 -4.88 1.37
N LYS A 42 -30.15 -6.16 0.99
CA LYS A 42 -29.37 -6.78 -0.09
C LYS A 42 -29.87 -6.43 -1.50
N GLU A 43 -31.05 -5.83 -1.59
CA GLU A 43 -31.71 -5.39 -2.82
C GLU A 43 -31.37 -3.92 -3.06
N ALA A 44 -30.18 -3.67 -3.61
CA ALA A 44 -29.78 -2.35 -4.04
C ALA A 44 -30.71 -1.86 -5.17
N GLY A 45 -31.16 -0.61 -5.11
CA GLY A 45 -31.92 0.03 -6.19
C GLY A 45 -31.19 0.01 -7.54
N PHE A 46 -29.84 0.04 -7.54
CA PHE A 46 -29.03 -0.23 -8.72
C PHE A 46 -27.59 -0.67 -8.36
N VAL A 47 -26.91 -1.28 -9.33
CA VAL A 47 -25.49 -1.68 -9.23
C VAL A 47 -24.68 -0.79 -10.17
N VAL A 48 -23.67 -0.09 -9.62
CA VAL A 48 -22.63 0.51 -10.45
C VAL A 48 -21.65 -0.60 -10.79
N SER A 49 -21.80 -1.12 -12.01
CA SER A 49 -20.90 -2.13 -12.55
C SER A 49 -19.53 -1.53 -12.85
N GLY A 50 -18.47 -2.22 -12.44
CA GLY A 50 -17.09 -1.84 -12.72
C GLY A 50 -16.11 -2.63 -11.88
N THR A 51 -14.84 -2.58 -12.23
CA THR A 51 -13.74 -3.02 -11.37
C THR A 51 -13.00 -1.80 -10.86
N PHE A 52 -12.53 -1.84 -9.61
CA PHE A 52 -11.64 -0.78 -9.12
C PHE A 52 -10.40 -0.72 -10.01
N PRO A 53 -9.84 0.48 -10.27
CA PRO A 53 -8.64 0.61 -11.08
C PRO A 53 -7.55 -0.30 -10.53
N PRO A 54 -6.81 -1.02 -11.40
CA PRO A 54 -5.69 -1.84 -10.95
C PRO A 54 -4.75 -0.99 -10.08
N ILE A 55 -4.30 -1.55 -8.97
CA ILE A 55 -3.32 -0.90 -8.10
C ILE A 55 -1.92 -1.36 -8.47
N ARG A 56 -0.95 -0.48 -8.26
CA ARG A 56 0.48 -0.73 -8.39
C ARG A 56 1.13 -0.53 -7.03
N LEU A 57 1.99 -1.47 -6.68
CA LEU A 57 2.85 -1.40 -5.50
C LEU A 57 4.30 -1.25 -5.97
N VAL A 58 5.03 -0.33 -5.36
CA VAL A 58 6.48 -0.18 -5.51
C VAL A 58 7.10 -0.29 -4.14
N LEU A 59 8.16 -1.09 -4.02
CA LEU A 59 8.98 -1.16 -2.82
C LEU A 59 10.34 -0.56 -3.09
N SER A 60 10.86 0.18 -2.12
CA SER A 60 12.24 0.66 -2.10
C SER A 60 12.83 0.55 -0.70
N ALA A 61 14.16 0.52 -0.66
CA ALA A 61 14.95 0.57 0.56
C ALA A 61 15.93 1.75 0.46
N ASP A 62 16.03 2.55 1.52
CA ASP A 62 16.96 3.69 1.57
C ASP A 62 17.71 3.72 2.92
N PRO A 63 19.01 3.35 2.95
CA PRO A 63 19.81 2.82 1.84
C PRO A 63 19.53 1.33 1.53
N PRO A 64 19.74 0.82 0.29
CA PRO A 64 19.53 -0.59 -0.05
C PRO A 64 20.74 -1.49 0.30
N VAL A 65 21.76 -0.93 0.95
CA VAL A 65 22.98 -1.64 1.35
C VAL A 65 23.29 -1.26 2.79
N LEU A 66 23.47 -2.28 3.61
CA LEU A 66 23.75 -2.17 5.05
C LEU A 66 25.03 -2.93 5.41
N ASN A 67 25.60 -2.59 6.56
CA ASN A 67 26.45 -3.48 7.34
C ASN A 67 25.60 -4.20 8.40
N ALA A 68 26.17 -5.24 9.02
CA ALA A 68 25.52 -5.87 10.18
C ALA A 68 25.31 -4.83 11.31
N ASN A 69 24.16 -4.92 11.99
CA ASN A 69 23.68 -4.01 13.03
C ASN A 69 23.25 -2.61 12.54
N GLU A 70 23.18 -2.37 11.24
CA GLU A 70 22.56 -1.16 10.68
C GLU A 70 21.07 -1.38 10.34
N GLN A 71 20.38 -0.28 10.08
CA GLN A 71 18.98 -0.29 9.68
C GLN A 71 18.77 0.51 8.38
N THR A 72 17.77 0.11 7.61
CA THR A 72 17.26 0.85 6.46
C THR A 72 15.76 1.08 6.60
N VAL A 73 15.24 2.08 5.91
CA VAL A 73 13.81 2.29 5.78
C VAL A 73 13.30 1.56 4.55
N ILE A 74 12.23 0.76 4.72
CA ILE A 74 11.48 0.16 3.62
C ILE A 74 10.24 1.02 3.37
N LEU A 75 10.14 1.54 2.14
CA LEU A 75 9.01 2.34 1.68
C LEU A 75 8.18 1.53 0.69
N ALA A 76 6.88 1.45 0.94
CA ALA A 76 5.89 0.91 0.02
C ALA A 76 5.01 2.05 -0.50
N GLN A 77 5.08 2.32 -1.80
CA GLN A 77 4.21 3.27 -2.47
C GLN A 77 3.08 2.52 -3.19
N VAL A 78 1.84 2.82 -2.81
CA VAL A 78 0.63 2.29 -3.44
C VAL A 78 -0.04 3.40 -4.24
N GLN A 79 -0.26 3.13 -5.52
CA GLN A 79 -0.93 4.04 -6.45
C GLN A 79 -1.87 3.26 -7.36
N THR A 80 -2.83 3.93 -7.97
CA THR A 80 -3.59 3.39 -9.09
C THR A 80 -2.68 3.25 -10.31
N ASN A 81 -3.07 2.45 -11.30
CA ASN A 81 -2.40 2.37 -12.60
C ASN A 81 -2.34 3.70 -13.36
N THR A 82 -3.17 4.68 -12.98
CA THR A 82 -3.14 6.06 -13.50
C THR A 82 -2.18 6.98 -12.72
N GLY A 83 -1.50 6.49 -11.69
CA GLY A 83 -0.51 7.23 -10.91
C GLY A 83 -1.06 8.02 -9.73
N LEU A 84 -2.34 7.83 -9.35
CA LEU A 84 -2.92 8.50 -8.20
C LEU A 84 -2.59 7.72 -6.91
N PRO A 85 -2.17 8.39 -5.81
CA PRO A 85 -1.88 7.70 -4.55
C PRO A 85 -3.14 7.07 -3.95
N VAL A 86 -2.96 5.92 -3.29
CA VAL A 86 -4.04 5.22 -2.59
C VAL A 86 -3.81 5.30 -1.07
N PRO A 87 -4.41 6.27 -0.36
CA PRO A 87 -4.27 6.41 1.08
C PRO A 87 -5.17 5.44 1.87
N GLY A 88 -4.79 5.16 3.12
CA GLY A 88 -5.60 4.37 4.07
C GLY A 88 -5.61 2.86 3.84
N VAL A 89 -4.75 2.34 2.95
CA VAL A 89 -4.66 0.89 2.70
C VAL A 89 -3.53 0.26 3.49
N THR A 90 -3.76 -0.94 4.00
CA THR A 90 -2.77 -1.68 4.77
C THR A 90 -1.86 -2.47 3.84
N VAL A 91 -0.56 -2.17 3.88
CA VAL A 91 0.50 -2.95 3.24
C VAL A 91 1.02 -3.98 4.25
N ARG A 92 1.14 -5.23 3.82
CA ARG A 92 1.81 -6.31 4.56
C ARG A 92 3.25 -6.42 4.08
N PHE A 93 4.19 -6.52 5.01
CA PHE A 93 5.61 -6.69 4.75
C PHE A 93 6.08 -8.04 5.29
N SER A 94 6.99 -8.68 4.57
CA SER A 94 7.59 -9.95 5.01
C SER A 94 8.99 -10.10 4.43
N ILE A 95 9.90 -10.69 5.21
CA ILE A 95 11.20 -11.15 4.71
C ILE A 95 11.00 -12.56 4.16
N ILE A 96 11.15 -12.72 2.85
CA ILE A 96 10.91 -13.99 2.14
C ILE A 96 12.21 -14.68 1.69
N GLY A 97 13.35 -14.03 1.89
CA GLY A 97 14.66 -14.56 1.54
C GLY A 97 15.78 -13.91 2.36
N GLY A 98 16.86 -14.67 2.55
CA GLY A 98 17.97 -14.30 3.44
C GLY A 98 17.69 -14.59 4.92
N GLN A 99 18.74 -14.53 5.73
CA GLN A 99 18.68 -14.65 7.19
C GLN A 99 19.22 -13.38 7.85
N GLY A 100 18.88 -13.18 9.12
CA GLY A 100 19.39 -12.05 9.89
C GLY A 100 18.76 -10.70 9.53
N GLY A 101 17.50 -10.68 9.10
CA GLY A 101 16.71 -9.46 8.93
C GLY A 101 15.57 -9.41 9.94
N GLN A 102 15.22 -8.22 10.41
CA GLN A 102 14.07 -7.99 11.30
C GLN A 102 13.32 -6.72 10.88
N LEU A 103 12.03 -6.87 10.58
CA LEU A 103 11.14 -5.72 10.32
C LEU A 103 10.62 -5.14 11.65
N SER A 104 10.42 -3.83 11.70
CA SER A 104 9.83 -3.17 12.88
C SER A 104 8.36 -3.50 13.08
N ALA A 105 7.65 -3.87 12.00
CA ALA A 105 6.28 -4.34 11.99
C ALA A 105 6.00 -5.14 10.71
N ASP A 106 5.04 -6.05 10.75
CA ASP A 106 4.61 -6.84 9.59
C ASP A 106 3.59 -6.07 8.72
N THR A 107 3.09 -4.93 9.18
CA THR A 107 2.14 -4.10 8.45
C THR A 107 2.35 -2.60 8.69
N ALA A 108 1.93 -1.79 7.72
CA ALA A 108 1.75 -0.34 7.87
C ALA A 108 0.63 0.17 6.95
N THR A 109 -0.06 1.23 7.36
CA THR A 109 -1.13 1.86 6.58
C THR A 109 -0.57 3.01 5.75
N THR A 110 -1.03 3.14 4.50
CA THR A 110 -0.58 4.23 3.62
C THR A 110 -1.09 5.60 4.08
N ASN A 111 -0.22 6.60 4.06
CA ASN A 111 -0.57 8.00 4.32
C ASN A 111 -1.25 8.67 3.10
N SER A 112 -1.49 9.98 3.16
CA SER A 112 -2.10 10.78 2.07
C SER A 112 -1.34 10.72 0.74
N GLY A 113 -0.05 10.44 0.76
CA GLY A 113 0.79 10.22 -0.43
C GLY A 113 0.80 8.78 -0.94
N GLY A 114 0.01 7.89 -0.35
CA GLY A 114 -0.01 6.46 -0.71
C GLY A 114 1.21 5.70 -0.17
N ILE A 115 1.91 6.22 0.85
CA ILE A 115 3.17 5.64 1.34
C ILE A 115 2.93 4.94 2.68
N ALA A 116 3.32 3.67 2.77
CA ALA A 116 3.45 2.91 4.01
C ALA A 116 4.94 2.63 4.28
N GLN A 117 5.35 2.65 5.54
CA GLN A 117 6.76 2.59 5.93
C GLN A 117 6.97 1.62 7.10
N VAL A 118 8.05 0.85 7.02
CA VAL A 118 8.62 0.06 8.14
C VAL A 118 10.14 0.18 8.14
N ASN A 119 10.79 -0.09 9.27
CA ASN A 119 12.24 -0.18 9.33
C ASN A 119 12.67 -1.65 9.20
N LEU A 120 13.80 -1.89 8.54
CA LEU A 120 14.46 -3.19 8.46
C LEU A 120 15.82 -3.10 9.16
N ALA A 121 16.03 -3.93 10.18
CA ALA A 121 17.31 -4.11 10.84
C ALA A 121 18.03 -5.33 10.30
N ALA A 122 19.34 -5.20 10.07
CA ALA A 122 20.21 -6.32 9.71
C ALA A 122 21.00 -6.80 10.93
N THR A 123 20.97 -8.08 11.24
CA THR A 123 21.63 -8.70 12.39
C THR A 123 22.79 -9.63 12.02
N GLN A 124 22.90 -10.01 10.73
CA GLN A 124 23.97 -10.88 10.23
C GLN A 124 24.64 -10.26 8.99
N PRO A 125 25.98 -10.34 8.86
CA PRO A 125 26.67 -9.92 7.65
C PRO A 125 26.56 -10.96 6.52
N ASN A 126 27.00 -10.59 5.31
CA ASN A 126 27.13 -11.47 4.14
C ASN A 126 25.82 -12.16 3.72
N THR A 127 24.71 -11.45 3.82
CA THR A 127 23.37 -11.93 3.45
C THR A 127 22.72 -10.96 2.48
N ASN A 128 21.80 -11.48 1.65
CA ASN A 128 20.91 -10.67 0.84
C ASN A 128 19.49 -10.91 1.33
N LEU A 129 18.88 -9.87 1.90
CA LEU A 129 17.52 -9.92 2.40
C LEU A 129 16.57 -9.58 1.26
N VAL A 130 15.56 -10.43 1.05
CA VAL A 130 14.49 -10.19 0.07
C VAL A 130 13.22 -9.83 0.85
N ILE A 131 12.77 -8.59 0.70
CA ILE A 131 11.59 -8.07 1.37
C ILE A 131 10.48 -8.00 0.35
N GLN A 132 9.35 -8.62 0.69
CA GLN A 132 8.12 -8.53 -0.09
C GLN A 132 7.14 -7.58 0.61
N GLY A 133 6.51 -6.73 -0.19
CA GLY A 133 5.30 -6.01 0.17
C GLY A 133 4.11 -6.60 -0.59
N ALA A 134 2.96 -6.67 0.08
CA ALA A 134 1.70 -7.10 -0.50
C ALA A 134 0.58 -6.18 -0.03
N VAL A 135 -0.33 -5.82 -0.95
CA VAL A 135 -1.48 -4.98 -0.66
C VAL A 135 -2.70 -5.49 -1.40
N THR A 136 -3.86 -5.42 -0.74
CA THR A 136 -5.17 -5.66 -1.35
C THR A 136 -6.06 -4.46 -1.05
N HIS A 137 -6.66 -3.87 -2.08
CA HIS A 137 -7.60 -2.77 -1.96
C HIS A 137 -8.77 -2.99 -2.90
N GLU A 138 -9.99 -3.08 -2.35
CA GLU A 138 -11.23 -3.18 -3.13
C GLU A 138 -11.20 -4.31 -4.19
N GLY A 139 -10.69 -5.48 -3.77
CA GLY A 139 -10.55 -6.67 -4.63
C GLY A 139 -9.37 -6.65 -5.60
N GLN A 140 -8.63 -5.55 -5.72
CA GLN A 140 -7.38 -5.48 -6.47
C GLN A 140 -6.21 -5.85 -5.55
N SER A 141 -5.25 -6.63 -6.05
CA SER A 141 -4.04 -6.99 -5.28
C SER A 141 -2.78 -6.67 -6.07
N ALA A 142 -1.74 -6.26 -5.36
CA ALA A 142 -0.41 -6.04 -5.91
C ALA A 142 0.67 -6.52 -4.93
N GLN A 143 1.80 -6.96 -5.49
CA GLN A 143 2.98 -7.35 -4.74
C GLN A 143 4.22 -6.73 -5.39
N ALA A 144 5.23 -6.44 -4.59
CA ALA A 144 6.54 -6.02 -5.05
C ALA A 144 7.62 -6.52 -4.09
N GLN A 145 8.85 -6.58 -4.57
CA GLN A 145 10.00 -7.01 -3.80
C GLN A 145 11.11 -5.96 -3.88
N VAL A 146 11.95 -5.94 -2.84
CA VAL A 146 13.21 -5.20 -2.82
C VAL A 146 14.29 -6.05 -2.17
N ASP A 147 15.47 -6.03 -2.78
CA ASP A 147 16.67 -6.64 -2.25
C ASP A 147 17.46 -5.64 -1.39
N VAL A 148 17.87 -6.07 -0.20
CA VAL A 148 18.78 -5.31 0.67
C VAL A 148 20.02 -6.15 0.94
N ARG A 149 21.17 -5.63 0.50
CA ARG A 149 22.46 -6.33 0.64
C ARG A 149 23.11 -5.98 1.97
N VAL A 150 23.44 -6.97 2.78
CA VAL A 150 24.17 -6.78 4.04
C VAL A 150 25.62 -7.26 3.90
N ARG A 151 26.56 -6.35 4.12
CA ARG A 151 28.00 -6.60 4.02
C ARG A 151 28.58 -7.07 5.36
N ALA A 152 29.68 -7.83 5.29
CA ALA A 152 30.59 -7.95 6.42
C ALA A 152 31.32 -6.62 6.68
N PHE A 153 31.68 -6.39 7.94
CA PHE A 153 32.73 -5.43 8.27
C PHE A 153 33.99 -5.87 7.53
N GLY A 154 34.57 -4.96 6.74
CA GLY A 154 35.88 -5.21 6.16
C GLY A 154 36.93 -5.17 7.28
N GLU A 155 37.77 -6.20 7.38
CA GLU A 155 39.00 -6.08 8.16
C GLU A 155 40.01 -5.25 7.37
N LEU A 156 40.51 -4.17 7.97
CA LEU A 156 41.70 -3.48 7.48
C LEU A 156 42.91 -4.38 7.73
N GLN A 157 43.39 -5.05 6.67
CA GLN A 157 44.65 -5.79 6.69
C GLN A 157 45.72 -4.90 6.06
N ALA A 158 46.62 -4.37 6.89
CA ALA A 158 47.82 -3.65 6.44
C ALA A 158 49.05 -4.53 6.68
N THR A 159 49.67 -5.02 5.61
CA THR A 159 51.00 -5.65 5.70
C THR A 159 52.05 -4.58 5.44
N PHE A 160 52.76 -4.17 6.49
CA PHE A 160 53.98 -3.38 6.32
C PHE A 160 55.09 -4.33 5.87
N ARG A 161 55.80 -3.99 4.79
CA ARG A 161 57.02 -4.68 4.35
C ARG A 161 58.24 -4.05 4.98
#